data_AF-A0A1U8PY68-F1
#
_entry.id   AF-A0A1U8PY68-F1
#
_cell.length_a   1.000
_cell.length_b   1.000
_cell.length_c   1.000
_cell.angle_alpha   90.00
_cell.angle_beta   90.00
_cell.angle_gamma   90.00
#
_symmetry.space_group_name_H-M   'P 1'
#
loop_
_entity.id
_entity.type
_entity.pdbx_description
1 polymer ?
#
loop_
_entity_poly.entity_id
_entity_poly.type
_entity_poly.pdbx_seq_one_letter_code
_entity_poly.pdbx_strand_id
1 'polypeptide(L)'
;MASSGDFSLASNQVSSTIDNSIRLPQLPNITRYIPVKLTSKNYLLWKNQFLPILYTHKLMGIVNGSTPTPPKEIVDPSDPSRSIPNPTFERWFQLNQLILNWLISSLTGSIMAQVIGLRSSQEVWNALSKSYSTLSHSRIFQLQRQLQSLRKGTLTVSDYVRHAKSIADNLAVVAEPILPKDLAMYILCSLGSDYKFVVTTVTNRSDMEQLDVDDVLGILLNHEALLEQRSSTVNDHTSPAANVANFKGKNQGSQQNHNTANSPNSGNTRGRGRG
;
A
#
# COMPACT_ATOMS: atom_id res chain seq x y z
N MET A 1 -43.23 77.07 11.27
CA MET A 1 -42.48 76.71 12.49
C MET A 1 -43.14 75.50 13.13
N ALA A 2 -42.31 74.65 13.71
CA ALA A 2 -42.51 73.28 14.17
C ALA A 2 -43.76 73.04 15.07
N SER A 3 -44.37 71.85 14.94
CA SER A 3 -44.48 70.78 15.98
C SER A 3 -45.64 71.01 16.97
N SER A 4 -46.48 70.04 17.35
CA SER A 4 -46.25 68.63 17.64
C SER A 4 -47.54 67.83 17.43
N GLY A 5 -47.46 66.65 16.81
CA GLY A 5 -48.56 65.69 16.70
C GLY A 5 -48.44 64.62 17.78
N ASP A 6 -49.49 64.47 18.58
CA ASP A 6 -49.59 63.50 19.67
C ASP A 6 -50.07 62.12 19.20
N PHE A 7 -49.52 61.12 19.87
CA PHE A 7 -49.71 59.67 19.74
C PHE A 7 -51.17 59.22 19.95
N SER A 8 -51.67 58.33 19.08
CA SER A 8 -52.80 57.45 19.41
C SER A 8 -52.55 56.05 18.86
N LEU A 9 -52.76 55.06 19.74
CA LEU A 9 -52.41 53.65 19.62
C LEU A 9 -53.12 52.95 18.45
N ALA A 10 -52.34 52.32 17.57
CA ALA A 10 -52.82 51.25 16.71
C ALA A 10 -52.58 49.89 17.40
N SER A 11 -53.68 49.18 17.62
CA SER A 11 -53.79 47.88 18.29
C SER A 11 -52.87 46.81 17.69
N ASN A 12 -52.10 46.17 18.57
CA ASN A 12 -51.38 44.93 18.31
C ASN A 12 -52.36 43.81 17.94
N GLN A 13 -52.32 43.33 16.70
CA GLN A 13 -52.67 41.96 16.38
C GLN A 13 -51.38 41.17 16.14
N VAL A 14 -50.90 40.52 17.18
CA VAL A 14 -49.89 39.46 17.08
C VAL A 14 -50.61 38.24 16.51
N SER A 15 -50.59 38.10 15.17
CA SER A 15 -50.96 36.85 14.52
C SER A 15 -49.86 35.83 14.79
N SER A 16 -50.26 34.76 15.48
CA SER A 16 -49.47 33.58 15.80
C SER A 16 -48.91 32.91 14.54
N THR A 17 -47.61 33.04 14.31
CA THR A 17 -46.86 32.17 13.38
C THR A 17 -46.13 31.09 14.17
N ILE A 18 -46.86 30.01 14.48
CA ILE A 18 -46.22 28.71 14.74
C ILE A 18 -45.74 28.22 13.37
N ASP A 19 -44.55 28.63 12.94
CA ASP A 19 -43.87 28.02 11.80
C ASP A 19 -43.23 26.70 12.27
N ASN A 20 -44.06 25.67 12.37
CA ASN A 20 -43.66 24.28 12.65
C ASN A 20 -43.26 23.53 11.37
N SER A 21 -42.69 24.21 10.37
CA SER A 21 -42.06 23.51 9.27
C SER A 21 -40.67 23.01 9.71
N ILE A 22 -40.62 21.78 10.24
CA ILE A 22 -39.38 21.00 10.40
C ILE A 22 -38.82 20.74 9.00
N ARG A 23 -38.15 21.73 8.41
CA ARG A 23 -37.40 21.55 7.17
C ARG A 23 -36.09 20.86 7.50
N LEU A 24 -36.11 19.54 7.34
CA LEU A 24 -34.88 18.76 7.20
C LEU A 24 -34.04 19.36 6.07
N PRO A 25 -32.70 19.48 6.23
CA PRO A 25 -31.84 19.65 5.07
C PRO A 25 -32.15 18.49 4.11
N GLN A 26 -32.37 18.76 2.82
CA GLN A 26 -32.40 17.68 1.83
C GLN A 26 -31.00 17.05 1.80
N LEU A 27 -30.79 16.01 2.60
CA LEU A 27 -29.51 15.32 2.64
C LEU A 27 -29.40 14.41 1.40
N PRO A 28 -28.33 14.55 0.61
CA PRO A 28 -28.22 13.89 -0.68
C PRO A 28 -28.11 12.37 -0.52
N ASN A 29 -28.52 11.64 -1.57
CA ASN A 29 -28.28 10.21 -1.65
C ASN A 29 -26.78 9.96 -1.87
N ILE A 30 -26.04 9.65 -0.79
CA ILE A 30 -24.58 9.57 -0.84
C ILE A 30 -24.05 8.35 -1.58
N THR A 31 -24.92 7.42 -1.99
CA THR A 31 -24.51 6.23 -2.76
C THR A 31 -23.79 6.60 -4.07
N ARG A 32 -24.04 7.81 -4.59
CA ARG A 32 -23.31 8.37 -5.74
C ARG A 32 -21.88 8.81 -5.42
N TYR A 33 -21.58 9.10 -4.15
CA TYR A 33 -20.26 9.55 -3.68
C TYR A 33 -19.40 8.41 -3.14
N ILE A 34 -19.96 7.20 -2.99
CA ILE A 34 -19.23 6.00 -2.58
C ILE A 34 -19.22 5.03 -3.77
N PRO A 35 -18.25 5.16 -4.69
CA PRO A 35 -18.21 4.34 -5.90
C PRO A 35 -17.95 2.87 -5.59
N VAL A 36 -17.33 2.57 -4.45
CA VAL A 36 -16.92 1.22 -4.07
C VAL A 36 -17.66 0.77 -2.81
N LYS A 37 -18.42 -0.33 -2.93
CA LYS A 37 -19.06 -0.97 -1.78
C LYS A 37 -18.04 -1.68 -0.90
N LEU A 38 -18.30 -1.70 0.41
CA LEU A 38 -17.47 -2.42 1.38
C LEU A 38 -17.50 -3.92 1.11
N THR A 39 -16.31 -4.50 1.05
CA THR A 39 -16.00 -5.93 0.98
C THR A 39 -15.03 -6.29 2.11
N SER A 40 -14.71 -7.57 2.25
CA SER A 40 -13.73 -8.01 3.24
C SER A 40 -12.28 -7.56 2.97
N LYS A 41 -12.00 -7.00 1.78
CA LYS A 41 -10.63 -6.70 1.32
C LYS A 41 -10.31 -5.20 1.21
N ASN A 42 -11.32 -4.32 1.22
CA ASN A 42 -11.17 -2.90 0.87
C ASN A 42 -11.66 -1.95 1.99
N TYR A 43 -11.67 -2.41 3.24
CA TYR A 43 -12.20 -1.63 4.35
C TYR A 43 -11.54 -0.26 4.52
N LEU A 44 -10.21 -0.17 4.42
CA LEU A 44 -9.51 1.12 4.56
C LEU A 44 -9.84 2.09 3.43
N LEU A 45 -9.89 1.61 2.18
CA LEU A 45 -10.32 2.42 1.04
C LEU A 45 -11.77 2.92 1.22
N TRP A 46 -12.70 2.02 1.55
CA TRP A 46 -14.10 2.38 1.81
C TRP A 46 -14.21 3.39 2.96
N LYS A 47 -13.50 3.16 4.06
CA LYS A 47 -13.49 4.05 5.23
C LYS A 47 -12.99 5.45 4.87
N ASN A 48 -11.91 5.53 4.09
CA ASN A 48 -11.33 6.79 3.63
C ASN A 48 -12.27 7.56 2.68
N GLN A 49 -13.15 6.88 1.95
CA GLN A 49 -14.19 7.51 1.14
C GLN A 49 -15.41 7.93 1.97
N PHE A 50 -15.80 7.13 2.97
CA PHE A 50 -16.99 7.36 3.78
C PHE A 50 -16.79 8.49 4.81
N LEU A 51 -15.60 8.57 5.42
CA LEU A 51 -15.28 9.54 6.47
C LEU A 51 -15.47 11.01 6.02
N PRO A 52 -14.93 11.46 4.87
CA PRO A 52 -15.15 12.83 4.39
C PRO A 52 -16.63 13.22 4.34
N ILE A 53 -17.49 12.31 3.91
CA ILE A 53 -18.95 12.54 3.83
C ILE A 53 -19.51 12.84 5.22
N LEU A 54 -19.15 12.04 6.23
CA LEU A 54 -19.56 12.27 7.61
C LEU A 54 -19.03 13.60 8.17
N TYR A 55 -17.78 13.96 7.84
CA TYR A 55 -17.18 15.20 8.30
C TYR A 55 -17.82 16.43 7.64
N THR A 56 -18.03 16.41 6.33
CA THR A 56 -18.68 17.52 5.59
C THR A 56 -20.07 17.80 6.12
N HIS A 57 -20.82 16.77 6.51
CA HIS A 57 -22.16 16.92 7.10
C HIS A 57 -22.17 17.10 8.63
N LYS A 58 -21.00 17.13 9.30
CA LYS A 58 -20.86 17.21 10.76
C LYS A 58 -21.60 16.08 11.52
N LEU A 59 -21.66 14.89 10.91
CA LEU A 59 -22.39 13.73 11.44
C LEU A 59 -21.50 12.73 12.19
N MET A 60 -20.18 12.93 12.17
CA MET A 60 -19.23 12.02 12.82
C MET A 60 -19.52 11.82 14.32
N GLY A 61 -20.02 12.86 15.00
CA GLY A 61 -20.39 12.82 16.42
C GLY A 61 -21.45 11.77 16.77
N ILE A 62 -22.40 11.52 15.85
CA ILE A 62 -23.44 10.49 16.04
C ILE A 62 -22.84 9.10 15.91
N VAL A 63 -21.90 8.93 14.97
CA VAL A 63 -21.28 7.64 14.64
C VAL A 63 -20.25 7.20 15.67
N ASN A 64 -19.44 8.13 16.18
CA ASN A 64 -18.41 7.84 17.18
C ASN A 64 -18.94 7.91 18.63
N GLY A 65 -20.19 8.34 18.82
CA GLY A 65 -20.81 8.47 20.14
C GLY A 65 -20.46 9.76 20.90
N SER A 66 -19.72 10.70 20.29
CA SER A 66 -19.47 12.01 20.91
C SER A 66 -20.74 12.87 21.02
N THR A 67 -21.76 12.60 20.22
CA THR A 67 -23.10 13.18 20.33
C THR A 67 -24.05 12.14 20.92
N PRO A 68 -24.20 12.09 22.26
CA PRO A 68 -25.02 11.08 22.92
C PRO A 68 -26.49 11.20 22.52
N THR A 69 -27.23 10.10 22.64
CA THR A 69 -28.67 10.08 22.39
C THR A 69 -29.39 11.01 23.36
N PRO A 70 -30.12 12.03 22.88
CA PRO A 70 -30.91 12.90 23.75
C PRO A 70 -32.05 12.13 24.45
N PRO A 71 -32.55 12.62 25.61
CA PRO A 71 -33.74 12.05 26.23
C PRO A 71 -34.95 12.11 25.29
N LYS A 72 -35.79 11.07 25.28
CA LYS A 72 -36.97 11.01 24.40
C LYS A 72 -38.03 12.06 24.75
N GLU A 73 -38.10 12.42 26.02
CA GLU A 73 -39.06 13.38 26.54
C GLU A 73 -38.32 14.42 27.41
N ILE A 74 -38.89 15.61 27.47
CA ILE A 74 -38.45 16.73 28.31
C ILE A 74 -39.66 17.27 29.07
N VAL A 75 -39.41 17.91 30.21
CA VAL A 75 -40.46 18.59 30.98
C VAL A 75 -41.00 19.77 30.17
N ASP A 76 -42.33 19.95 30.16
CA ASP A 76 -42.96 21.09 29.50
C ASP A 76 -42.48 22.40 30.16
N PRO A 77 -41.90 23.35 29.42
CA PRO A 77 -41.49 24.64 29.97
C PRO A 77 -42.64 25.42 30.60
N SER A 78 -43.88 25.11 30.21
CA SER A 78 -45.11 25.78 30.67
C SER A 78 -45.75 25.08 31.86
N ASP A 79 -45.48 23.79 32.05
CA ASP A 79 -46.04 22.97 33.13
C ASP A 79 -45.02 21.91 33.62
N PRO A 80 -44.36 22.13 34.77
CA PRO A 80 -43.37 21.21 35.31
C PRO A 80 -43.87 19.80 35.63
N SER A 81 -45.19 19.59 35.69
CA SER A 81 -45.80 18.28 35.97
C SER A 81 -46.04 17.45 34.69
N ARG A 82 -45.84 18.06 33.51
CA ARG A 82 -46.12 17.45 32.21
C ARG A 82 -44.83 17.09 31.47
N SER A 83 -44.80 15.87 30.91
CA SER A 83 -43.74 15.41 30.00
C SER A 83 -44.17 15.61 28.55
N ILE A 84 -43.29 16.16 27.71
CA ILE A 84 -43.52 16.37 26.27
C ILE A 84 -42.41 15.71 25.44
N PRO A 85 -42.70 15.28 24.19
CA PRO A 85 -41.68 14.75 23.29
C PRO A 85 -40.54 15.74 23.05
N ASN A 86 -39.30 15.24 23.06
CA ASN A 86 -38.13 16.07 22.84
C ASN A 86 -37.84 16.23 21.34
N PRO A 87 -38.00 17.43 20.75
CA PRO A 87 -37.71 17.64 19.33
C PRO A 87 -36.24 17.39 18.96
N THR A 88 -35.31 17.53 19.93
CA THR A 88 -33.89 17.24 19.70
C THR A 88 -33.62 15.74 19.57
N PHE A 89 -34.36 14.89 20.30
CA PHE A 89 -34.28 13.45 20.15
C PHE A 89 -34.79 13.02 18.77
N GLU A 90 -35.91 13.57 18.32
CA GLU A 90 -36.48 13.24 17.01
C GLU A 90 -35.50 13.60 15.87
N ARG A 91 -34.89 14.79 15.94
CA ARG A 91 -33.86 15.21 14.98
C ARG A 91 -32.63 14.30 15.02
N TRP A 92 -32.12 13.98 16.21
CA TRP A 92 -30.99 13.06 16.36
C TRP A 92 -31.31 11.67 15.80
N PHE A 93 -32.51 11.16 16.08
CA PHE A 93 -32.97 9.86 15.62
C PHE A 93 -33.06 9.80 14.10
N GLN A 94 -33.62 10.83 13.46
CA GLN A 94 -33.69 10.92 12.00
C GLN A 94 -32.29 10.93 11.36
N LEU A 95 -31.34 11.70 11.92
CA LEU A 95 -29.96 11.70 11.44
C LEU A 95 -29.27 10.34 11.64
N ASN A 96 -29.48 9.68 12.78
CA ASN A 96 -28.95 8.35 13.03
C ASN A 96 -29.51 7.31 12.02
N GLN A 97 -30.82 7.33 11.74
CA GLN A 97 -31.44 6.45 10.75
C GLN A 97 -30.93 6.72 9.33
N LEU A 98 -30.69 8.00 9.00
CA LEU A 98 -30.10 8.36 7.71
C LEU A 98 -28.69 7.79 7.55
N ILE A 99 -27.84 7.94 8.55
CA ILE A 99 -26.47 7.39 8.52
C ILE A 99 -26.52 5.86 8.45
N LEU A 100 -27.44 5.22 9.18
CA LEU A 100 -27.64 3.78 9.11
C LEU A 100 -27.99 3.34 7.68
N ASN A 101 -28.92 4.04 7.02
CA ASN A 101 -29.26 3.77 5.63
C ASN A 101 -28.06 3.95 4.68
N TRP A 102 -27.25 4.99 4.90
CA TRP A 102 -26.02 5.23 4.14
C TRP A 102 -24.98 4.12 4.33
N LEU A 103 -24.76 3.70 5.57
CA LEU A 103 -23.87 2.59 5.88
C LEU A 103 -24.34 1.34 5.16
N ILE A 104 -25.59 0.90 5.39
CA ILE A 104 -26.17 -0.31 4.78
C ILE A 104 -26.08 -0.25 3.25
N SER A 105 -26.43 0.87 2.63
CA SER A 105 -26.39 1.04 1.17
C SER A 105 -24.98 0.92 0.58
N SER A 106 -23.96 1.25 1.38
CA SER A 106 -22.55 1.15 1.00
C SER A 106 -21.95 -0.25 1.21
N LEU A 107 -22.70 -1.22 1.75
CA LEU A 107 -22.22 -2.59 1.98
C LEU A 107 -22.52 -3.50 0.79
N THR A 108 -21.65 -4.48 0.57
CA THR A 108 -22.01 -5.67 -0.23
C THR A 108 -22.91 -6.60 0.56
N GLY A 109 -23.66 -7.47 -0.12
CA GLY A 109 -24.61 -8.38 0.54
C GLY A 109 -23.99 -9.29 1.60
N SER A 110 -22.74 -9.73 1.39
CA SER A 110 -22.01 -10.55 2.36
C SER A 110 -21.66 -9.80 3.65
N ILE A 111 -21.35 -8.51 3.57
CA ILE A 111 -21.05 -7.66 4.73
C ILE A 111 -22.35 -7.23 5.41
N MET A 112 -23.38 -6.92 4.62
CA MET A 112 -24.70 -6.58 5.13
C MET A 112 -25.27 -7.69 6.03
N ALA A 113 -25.08 -8.95 5.65
CA ALA A 113 -25.50 -10.10 6.46
C ALA A 113 -24.89 -10.12 7.86
N GLN A 114 -23.69 -9.56 8.05
CA GLN A 114 -22.99 -9.54 9.34
C GLN A 114 -23.50 -8.44 10.28
N VAL A 115 -24.17 -7.42 9.75
CA VAL A 115 -24.69 -6.28 10.53
C VAL A 115 -26.21 -6.36 10.73
N ILE A 116 -26.83 -7.46 10.33
CA ILE A 116 -28.26 -7.72 10.57
C ILE A 116 -28.53 -7.66 12.08
N GLY A 117 -29.60 -6.96 12.45
CA GLY A 117 -30.03 -6.82 13.85
C GLY A 117 -29.48 -5.60 14.58
N LEU A 118 -28.45 -4.94 14.04
CA LEU A 118 -27.95 -3.66 14.57
C LEU A 118 -28.92 -2.53 14.18
N ARG A 119 -29.27 -1.68 15.15
CA ARG A 119 -30.33 -0.66 15.00
C ARG A 119 -29.80 0.77 15.05
N SER A 120 -28.52 0.93 15.42
CA SER A 120 -27.86 2.23 15.47
C SER A 120 -26.73 2.33 14.44
N SER A 121 -26.54 3.52 13.87
CA SER A 121 -25.40 3.78 12.98
C SER A 121 -24.06 3.58 13.70
N GLN A 122 -24.00 3.92 15.00
CA GLN A 122 -22.84 3.70 15.86
C GLN A 122 -22.51 2.21 16.04
N GLU A 123 -23.53 1.38 16.26
CA GLU A 123 -23.36 -0.08 16.41
C GLU A 123 -22.77 -0.68 15.13
N VAL A 124 -23.34 -0.34 13.97
CA VAL A 124 -22.86 -0.80 12.67
C VAL A 124 -21.43 -0.34 12.43
N TRP A 125 -21.14 0.95 12.64
CA TRP A 125 -19.80 1.49 12.46
C TRP A 125 -18.76 0.80 13.34
N ASN A 126 -19.08 0.58 14.61
CA ASN A 126 -18.20 -0.09 15.56
C ASN A 126 -17.99 -1.57 15.20
N ALA A 127 -19.04 -2.27 14.79
CA ALA A 127 -18.95 -3.66 14.36
C ALA A 127 -18.06 -3.81 13.12
N LEU A 128 -18.25 -2.96 12.11
CA LEU A 128 -17.42 -2.94 10.90
C LEU A 128 -15.97 -2.59 11.24
N SER A 129 -15.75 -1.57 12.08
CA SER A 129 -14.41 -1.16 12.47
C SER A 129 -13.69 -2.25 13.24
N LYS A 130 -14.34 -2.90 14.20
CA LYS A 130 -13.76 -4.01 14.96
C LYS A 130 -13.40 -5.20 14.06
N SER A 131 -14.30 -5.61 13.18
CA SER A 131 -14.11 -6.79 12.33
C SER A 131 -13.03 -6.58 11.26
N TYR A 132 -12.98 -5.40 10.66
CA TYR A 132 -12.13 -5.17 9.48
C TYR A 132 -10.86 -4.36 9.75
N SER A 133 -10.74 -3.65 10.88
CA SER A 133 -9.49 -2.94 11.20
C SER A 133 -8.33 -3.91 11.41
N THR A 134 -8.49 -4.92 12.26
CA THR A 134 -7.45 -5.93 12.52
C THR A 134 -7.10 -6.69 11.24
N LEU A 135 -8.11 -7.14 10.48
CA LEU A 135 -7.91 -7.84 9.22
C LEU A 135 -7.14 -6.99 8.20
N SER A 136 -7.44 -5.68 8.13
CA SER A 136 -6.73 -4.76 7.23
C SER A 136 -5.26 -4.62 7.62
N HIS A 137 -4.97 -4.44 8.92
CA HIS A 137 -3.59 -4.35 9.41
C HIS A 137 -2.80 -5.64 9.15
N SER A 138 -3.38 -6.81 9.41
CA SER A 138 -2.74 -8.09 9.11
C SER A 138 -2.45 -8.25 7.62
N ARG A 139 -3.37 -7.80 6.75
CA ARG A 139 -3.19 -7.82 5.29
C ARG A 139 -2.06 -6.89 4.84
N ILE A 140 -2.01 -5.66 5.36
CA ILE A 140 -0.91 -4.72 5.08
C ILE A 140 0.43 -5.35 5.47
N PHE A 141 0.52 -5.86 6.70
CA PHE A 141 1.73 -6.47 7.21
C PHE A 141 2.16 -7.70 6.39
N GLN A 142 1.20 -8.53 5.96
CA GLN A 142 1.46 -9.65 5.08
C GLN A 142 2.01 -9.20 3.72
N LEU A 143 1.41 -8.18 3.10
CA LEU A 143 1.87 -7.65 1.81
C LEU A 143 3.26 -7.02 1.91
N GLN A 144 3.51 -6.24 2.97
CA GLN A 144 4.84 -5.67 3.25
C GLN A 144 5.89 -6.77 3.43
N ARG A 145 5.56 -7.82 4.19
CA ARG A 145 6.44 -8.98 4.36
C ARG A 145 6.69 -9.69 3.02
N GLN A 146 5.65 -9.90 2.21
CA GLN A 146 5.79 -10.49 0.88
C GLN A 146 6.75 -9.68 0.02
N LEU A 147 6.61 -8.35 -0.01
CA LEU A 147 7.51 -7.46 -0.74
C LEU A 147 8.95 -7.55 -0.22
N GLN A 148 9.16 -7.48 1.09
CA GLN A 148 10.50 -7.54 1.70
C GLN A 148 11.19 -8.90 1.50
N SER A 149 10.42 -9.98 1.46
CA SER A 149 10.91 -11.34 1.22
C SER A 149 11.07 -11.68 -0.27
N LEU A 150 10.53 -10.85 -1.16
CA LEU A 150 10.59 -11.08 -2.60
C LEU A 150 12.06 -11.06 -3.03
N ARG A 151 12.45 -12.06 -3.82
CA ARG A 151 13.78 -12.18 -4.44
C ARG A 151 13.55 -12.55 -5.89
N LYS A 152 14.42 -12.11 -6.80
CA LYS A 152 14.37 -12.57 -8.20
C LYS A 152 14.45 -14.10 -8.26
N GLY A 153 15.45 -14.68 -7.58
CA GLY A 153 15.68 -16.12 -7.58
C GLY A 153 15.78 -16.66 -9.01
N THR A 154 14.97 -17.68 -9.30
CA THR A 154 14.87 -18.33 -10.63
C THR A 154 13.87 -17.67 -11.57
N LEU A 155 13.20 -16.60 -11.17
CA LEU A 155 12.24 -15.89 -12.02
C LEU A 155 12.99 -15.09 -13.11
N THR A 156 12.32 -14.88 -14.25
CA THR A 156 12.75 -13.88 -15.23
C THR A 156 12.68 -12.48 -14.61
N VAL A 157 13.47 -11.52 -15.10
CA VAL A 157 13.37 -10.12 -14.63
C VAL A 157 11.94 -9.60 -14.78
N SER A 158 11.30 -9.88 -15.91
CA SER A 158 9.93 -9.43 -16.20
C SER A 158 8.90 -9.96 -15.20
N ASP A 159 8.93 -11.25 -14.89
CA ASP A 159 7.96 -11.85 -13.96
C ASP A 159 8.18 -11.36 -12.52
N TYR A 160 9.44 -11.22 -12.13
CA TYR A 160 9.82 -10.71 -10.83
C TYR A 160 9.36 -9.25 -10.61
N VAL A 161 9.62 -8.35 -11.56
CA VAL A 161 9.15 -6.95 -11.48
C VAL A 161 7.63 -6.88 -11.51
N ARG A 162 6.96 -7.71 -12.34
CA ARG A 162 5.50 -7.79 -12.37
C ARG A 162 4.92 -8.21 -11.02
N HIS A 163 5.53 -9.19 -10.35
CA HIS A 163 5.14 -9.59 -8.99
C HIS A 163 5.32 -8.46 -7.98
N ALA A 164 6.45 -7.75 -8.02
CA ALA A 164 6.68 -6.59 -7.15
C ALA A 164 5.63 -5.49 -7.34
N LYS A 165 5.33 -5.13 -8.60
CA LYS A 165 4.27 -4.16 -8.94
C LYS A 165 2.90 -4.61 -8.43
N SER A 166 2.53 -5.88 -8.65
CA SER A 166 1.26 -6.43 -8.16
C SER A 166 1.12 -6.32 -6.64
N ILE A 167 2.19 -6.57 -5.87
CA ILE A 167 2.16 -6.41 -4.41
C ILE A 167 1.99 -4.93 -4.03
N ALA A 168 2.69 -4.02 -4.70
CA ALA A 168 2.57 -2.58 -4.47
C ALA A 168 1.17 -2.04 -4.82
N ASP A 169 0.57 -2.50 -5.92
CA ASP A 169 -0.81 -2.18 -6.30
C ASP A 169 -1.80 -2.65 -5.22
N ASN A 170 -1.60 -3.86 -4.69
CA ASN A 170 -2.41 -4.38 -3.59
C ASN A 170 -2.26 -3.56 -2.30
N LEU A 171 -1.07 -3.02 -2.03
CA LEU A 171 -0.84 -2.10 -0.90
C LEU A 171 -1.53 -0.75 -1.12
N ALA A 172 -1.48 -0.20 -2.33
CA ALA A 172 -2.20 1.02 -2.70
C ALA A 172 -3.73 0.84 -2.54
N VAL A 173 -4.29 -0.32 -2.92
CA VAL A 173 -5.71 -0.65 -2.73
C VAL A 173 -6.12 -0.67 -1.25
N VAL A 174 -5.21 -1.04 -0.35
CA VAL A 174 -5.45 -1.05 1.10
C VAL A 174 -5.09 0.30 1.75
N ALA A 175 -4.92 1.35 0.93
CA ALA A 175 -4.61 2.72 1.33
C ALA A 175 -3.22 2.92 1.98
N GLU A 176 -2.26 2.06 1.64
CA GLU A 176 -0.85 2.17 2.01
C GLU A 176 0.04 2.16 0.76
N PRO A 177 -0.04 3.17 -0.13
CA PRO A 177 0.73 3.19 -1.36
C PRO A 177 2.23 3.31 -1.08
N ILE A 178 3.04 2.56 -1.83
CA ILE A 178 4.50 2.69 -1.81
C ILE A 178 4.91 3.72 -2.86
N LEU A 179 5.86 4.59 -2.51
CA LEU A 179 6.42 5.54 -3.48
C LEU A 179 7.14 4.77 -4.60
N PRO A 180 7.01 5.17 -5.88
CA PRO A 180 7.68 4.50 -7.00
C PRO A 180 9.19 4.33 -6.77
N LYS A 181 9.86 5.35 -6.23
CA LYS A 181 11.29 5.30 -5.87
C LYS A 181 11.63 4.24 -4.83
N ASP A 182 10.77 4.05 -3.83
CA ASP A 182 11.00 3.07 -2.77
C ASP A 182 10.80 1.67 -3.32
N LEU A 183 9.78 1.48 -4.16
CA LEU A 183 9.55 0.22 -4.87
C LEU A 183 10.71 -0.12 -5.82
N ALA A 184 11.22 0.85 -6.58
CA ALA A 184 12.41 0.71 -7.40
C ALA A 184 13.63 0.29 -6.57
N MET A 185 13.86 0.92 -5.42
CA MET A 185 14.93 0.56 -4.51
C MET A 185 14.77 -0.86 -3.95
N TYR A 186 13.55 -1.25 -3.54
CA TYR A 186 13.25 -2.61 -3.08
C TYR A 186 13.56 -3.65 -4.16
N ILE A 187 13.18 -3.37 -5.41
CA ILE A 187 13.46 -4.22 -6.56
C ILE A 187 14.97 -4.36 -6.74
N LEU A 188 15.72 -3.25 -6.83
CA LEU A 188 17.17 -3.29 -7.01
C LEU A 188 17.90 -4.03 -5.88
N CYS A 189 17.52 -3.80 -4.63
CA CYS A 189 18.16 -4.41 -3.46
C CYS A 189 17.89 -5.91 -3.31
N SER A 190 16.85 -6.45 -3.97
CA SER A 190 16.48 -7.86 -3.87
C SER A 190 16.86 -8.70 -5.09
N LEU A 191 17.71 -8.15 -5.96
CA LEU A 191 18.37 -8.87 -7.04
C LEU A 191 19.54 -9.73 -6.52
N GLY A 192 19.88 -10.79 -7.27
CA GLY A 192 21.00 -11.68 -6.97
C GLY A 192 22.38 -11.05 -7.26
N SER A 193 23.45 -11.79 -6.96
CA SER A 193 24.83 -11.35 -7.16
C SER A 193 25.14 -10.89 -8.59
N ASP A 194 24.47 -11.49 -9.57
CA ASP A 194 24.70 -11.26 -10.99
C ASP A 194 24.33 -9.83 -11.41
N TYR A 195 23.50 -9.15 -10.61
CA TYR A 195 23.00 -7.80 -10.89
C TYR A 195 23.72 -6.73 -10.06
N LYS A 196 24.71 -7.09 -9.23
CA LYS A 196 25.41 -6.13 -8.34
C LYS A 196 25.94 -4.91 -9.06
N PHE A 197 26.52 -5.09 -10.25
CA PHE A 197 27.03 -4.00 -11.06
C PHE A 197 25.91 -3.02 -11.45
N VAL A 198 24.80 -3.54 -11.97
CA VAL A 198 23.62 -2.73 -12.32
C VAL A 198 23.12 -1.97 -11.10
N VAL A 199 22.93 -2.67 -9.98
CA VAL A 199 22.46 -2.06 -8.73
C VAL A 199 23.36 -0.89 -8.35
N THR A 200 24.68 -1.08 -8.29
CA THR A 200 25.63 0.00 -7.95
C THR A 200 25.59 1.16 -8.95
N THR A 201 25.56 0.87 -10.25
CA THR A 201 25.51 1.92 -11.27
C THR A 201 24.23 2.74 -11.17
N VAL A 202 23.07 2.10 -10.97
CA VAL A 202 21.78 2.77 -10.89
C VAL A 202 21.65 3.56 -9.58
N THR A 203 22.07 3.01 -8.45
CA THR A 203 21.98 3.70 -7.15
C THR A 203 22.89 4.91 -7.03
N ASN A 204 24.00 4.94 -7.79
CA ASN A 204 24.93 6.08 -7.78
C ASN A 204 24.50 7.22 -8.73
N ARG A 205 23.43 7.04 -9.50
CA ARG A 205 22.96 8.10 -10.40
C ARG A 205 22.33 9.23 -9.59
N SER A 206 22.61 10.45 -10.00
CA SER A 206 22.03 11.66 -9.42
C SER A 206 20.53 11.82 -9.67
N ASP A 207 19.95 11.07 -10.61
CA ASP A 207 18.52 11.08 -10.97
C ASP A 207 17.73 9.88 -10.40
N MET A 208 18.31 9.11 -9.47
CA MET A 208 17.67 7.92 -8.91
C MET A 208 16.27 8.18 -8.33
N GLU A 209 16.03 9.36 -7.76
CA GLU A 209 14.72 9.73 -7.20
C GLU A 209 13.62 9.94 -8.26
N GLN A 210 14.00 10.10 -9.53
CA GLN A 210 13.10 10.29 -10.66
C GLN A 210 12.84 9.01 -11.45
N LEU A 211 13.59 7.94 -11.19
CA LEU A 211 13.41 6.68 -11.90
C LEU A 211 12.08 6.04 -11.53
N ASP A 212 11.28 5.74 -12.55
CA ASP A 212 10.10 4.91 -12.39
C ASP A 212 10.47 3.41 -12.44
N VAL A 213 9.56 2.56 -12.00
CA VAL A 213 9.73 1.11 -12.02
C VAL A 213 9.88 0.59 -13.46
N ASP A 214 9.25 1.25 -14.44
CA ASP A 214 9.41 0.91 -15.86
C ASP A 214 10.81 1.22 -16.40
N ASP A 215 11.44 2.31 -15.95
CA ASP A 215 12.83 2.62 -16.29
C ASP A 215 13.79 1.56 -15.72
N VAL A 216 13.57 1.17 -14.46
CA VAL A 216 14.32 0.10 -13.81
C VAL A 216 14.14 -1.23 -14.56
N LEU A 217 12.92 -1.57 -14.97
CA LEU A 217 12.65 -2.77 -15.76
C LEU A 217 13.45 -2.76 -17.07
N GLY A 218 13.47 -1.64 -17.80
CA GLY A 218 14.24 -1.51 -19.04
C GLY A 218 15.73 -1.74 -18.84
N ILE A 219 16.31 -1.16 -17.79
CA ILE A 219 17.73 -1.35 -17.44
C ILE A 219 18.01 -2.81 -17.10
N LEU A 220 17.15 -3.46 -16.31
CA LEU A 220 17.34 -4.85 -15.90
C LEU A 220 17.20 -5.82 -17.07
N LEU A 221 16.27 -5.59 -17.99
CA LEU A 221 16.10 -6.44 -19.18
C LEU A 221 17.31 -6.34 -20.12
N ASN A 222 17.86 -5.14 -20.31
CA ASN A 222 19.09 -4.98 -21.09
C ASN A 222 20.26 -5.77 -20.47
N HIS A 223 20.38 -5.74 -19.14
CA HIS A 223 21.40 -6.52 -18.46
C HIS A 223 21.15 -8.03 -18.51
N GLU A 224 19.89 -8.49 -18.44
CA GLU A 224 19.52 -9.91 -18.60
C GLU A 224 19.97 -10.43 -19.99
N ALA A 225 19.74 -9.65 -21.06
CA ALA A 225 20.22 -9.99 -22.40
C ALA A 225 21.75 -10.08 -22.50
N LEU A 226 22.49 -9.19 -21.83
CA LEU A 226 23.95 -9.24 -21.78
C LEU A 226 24.47 -10.49 -21.05
N LEU A 227 23.80 -10.91 -19.97
CA LEU A 227 24.14 -12.13 -19.24
C LEU A 227 23.91 -13.38 -20.11
N GLU A 228 22.83 -13.43 -20.89
CA GLU A 228 22.55 -14.52 -21.84
C GLU A 228 23.58 -14.60 -22.97
N GLN A 229 24.03 -13.46 -23.49
CA GLN A 229 25.11 -13.43 -24.48
C GLN A 229 26.45 -13.91 -23.89
N ARG A 230 26.72 -13.60 -22.61
CA ARG A 230 27.93 -14.06 -21.93
C ARG A 230 27.90 -15.55 -21.59
N SER A 231 26.73 -16.10 -21.24
CA SER A 231 26.62 -17.54 -20.93
C SER A 231 26.79 -18.42 -22.18
N SER A 232 26.32 -17.94 -23.34
CA SER A 232 26.49 -18.65 -24.62
C SER A 232 27.95 -18.71 -25.10
N THR A 233 28.75 -17.66 -24.89
CA THR A 233 30.17 -17.63 -25.30
C THR A 233 31.10 -18.49 -24.43
N VAL A 234 30.74 -18.75 -23.17
CA VAL A 234 31.56 -19.58 -22.26
C VAL A 234 31.51 -21.07 -22.63
N ASN A 235 30.44 -21.53 -23.29
CA ASN A 235 30.33 -22.93 -23.73
C ASN A 235 31.19 -23.25 -24.98
N ASP A 236 31.67 -22.24 -25.73
CA ASP A 236 32.48 -22.43 -26.95
C ASP A 236 34.01 -22.34 -26.71
N HIS A 237 34.46 -21.97 -25.50
CA HIS A 237 35.87 -21.69 -25.21
C HIS A 237 36.57 -22.66 -24.25
N THR A 238 36.00 -23.83 -23.97
CA THR A 238 36.77 -24.93 -23.35
C THR A 238 37.60 -25.67 -24.39
N SER A 239 38.61 -25.00 -24.91
CA SER A 239 39.81 -25.61 -25.47
C SER A 239 40.97 -24.66 -25.23
N PRO A 240 41.73 -24.80 -24.12
CA PRO A 240 42.95 -24.05 -23.95
C PRO A 240 43.98 -24.63 -24.95
N ALA A 241 44.04 -24.06 -26.15
CA ALA A 241 45.15 -24.32 -27.07
C ALA A 241 46.40 -23.66 -26.47
N ALA A 242 47.25 -24.48 -25.86
CA ALA A 242 48.58 -24.06 -25.41
C ALA A 242 49.43 -23.71 -26.65
N ASN A 243 49.67 -22.42 -26.87
CA ASN A 243 50.61 -21.97 -27.90
C ASN A 243 52.04 -22.30 -27.45
N VAL A 244 52.55 -23.45 -27.88
CA VAL A 244 53.96 -23.81 -27.74
C VAL A 244 54.77 -23.00 -28.75
N ALA A 245 55.46 -21.96 -28.26
CA ALA A 245 56.41 -21.19 -29.07
C ALA A 245 57.72 -21.98 -29.23
N ASN A 246 57.90 -22.66 -30.36
CA ASN A 246 59.16 -23.30 -30.72
C ASN A 246 60.15 -22.23 -31.22
N PHE A 247 60.96 -21.68 -30.32
CA PHE A 247 62.08 -20.81 -30.68
C PHE A 247 63.19 -21.65 -31.36
N LYS A 248 63.21 -21.63 -32.69
CA LYS A 248 64.28 -22.23 -33.49
C LYS A 248 65.42 -21.22 -33.65
N GLY A 249 66.27 -21.12 -32.61
CA GLY A 249 67.51 -20.36 -32.67
C GLY A 249 68.53 -21.06 -33.57
N LYS A 250 68.82 -20.46 -34.73
CA LYS A 250 70.04 -20.77 -35.50
C LYS A 250 71.23 -20.19 -34.74
N ASN A 251 72.23 -21.01 -34.41
CA ASN A 251 73.58 -20.50 -34.19
C ASN A 251 74.62 -21.46 -34.73
N GLN A 252 75.45 -20.94 -35.64
CA GLN A 252 76.64 -21.56 -36.19
C GLN A 252 77.81 -21.38 -35.21
N GLY A 253 78.67 -22.40 -35.14
CA GLY A 253 80.11 -22.26 -34.92
C GLY A 253 80.59 -22.15 -33.48
N SER A 254 81.17 -23.23 -32.96
CA SER A 254 82.63 -23.34 -32.77
C SER A 254 82.95 -24.52 -31.84
N GLN A 255 83.84 -25.40 -32.33
CA GLN A 255 84.44 -26.50 -31.57
C GLN A 255 85.55 -25.98 -30.65
N GLN A 256 85.63 -26.54 -29.44
CA GLN A 256 86.81 -26.86 -28.62
C GLN A 256 86.35 -27.00 -27.16
N ASN A 257 86.96 -27.76 -26.25
CA ASN A 257 87.72 -28.99 -26.20
C ASN A 257 87.93 -29.23 -24.68
N HIS A 258 87.96 -30.49 -24.21
CA HIS A 258 88.34 -30.91 -22.83
C HIS A 258 87.42 -30.47 -21.66
N ASN A 259 87.14 -31.23 -20.60
CA ASN A 259 87.86 -32.35 -19.99
C ASN A 259 86.89 -33.29 -19.25
N THR A 260 87.27 -34.55 -19.28
CA THR A 260 86.93 -35.66 -18.38
C THR A 260 87.04 -35.32 -16.89
N ALA A 261 86.13 -35.84 -16.06
CA ALA A 261 86.45 -36.87 -15.04
C ALA A 261 85.31 -37.07 -14.01
N ASN A 262 84.91 -38.34 -13.87
CA ASN A 262 84.60 -39.07 -12.63
C ASN A 262 84.07 -38.32 -11.39
N SER A 263 82.91 -38.75 -10.89
CA SER A 263 82.90 -39.73 -9.78
C SER A 263 81.47 -40.26 -9.51
N PRO A 264 81.31 -41.56 -9.16
CA PRO A 264 80.03 -42.21 -8.90
C PRO A 264 79.75 -42.41 -7.40
N ASN A 265 78.48 -42.51 -6.99
CA ASN A 265 78.00 -43.49 -6.00
C ASN A 265 76.47 -43.34 -5.82
N SER A 266 75.69 -44.40 -6.05
CA SER A 266 75.24 -45.39 -5.05
C SER A 266 74.06 -44.92 -4.22
N GLY A 267 72.98 -45.72 -4.22
CA GLY A 267 71.85 -45.51 -3.33
C GLY A 267 70.58 -46.27 -3.72
N ASN A 268 70.71 -47.57 -3.92
CA ASN A 268 69.62 -48.53 -4.11
C ASN A 268 68.77 -48.62 -2.83
N THR A 269 67.43 -48.52 -2.88
CA THR A 269 66.52 -49.53 -2.27
C THR A 269 65.04 -49.29 -2.53
N ARG A 270 64.39 -50.42 -2.86
CA ARG A 270 62.95 -50.67 -2.95
C ARG A 270 62.32 -50.77 -1.55
N GLY A 271 61.04 -50.41 -1.43
CA GLY A 271 60.20 -50.76 -0.29
C GLY A 271 58.72 -50.72 -0.63
N ARG A 272 58.11 -51.89 -0.83
CA ARG A 272 56.67 -52.18 -1.03
C ARG A 272 55.97 -52.37 0.33
N GLY A 273 54.65 -52.17 0.37
CA GLY A 273 53.72 -52.80 1.33
C GLY A 273 52.79 -51.77 1.98
N ARG A 274 51.55 -51.58 1.48
CA ARG A 274 50.30 -52.27 1.83
C ARG A 274 49.94 -52.25 3.33
N GLY A 275 48.85 -51.55 3.61
CA GLY A 275 47.98 -51.59 4.78
C GLY A 275 46.72 -50.84 4.43
#